data_AF-A0A6G3XV75-F1
#
_entry.id   AF-A0A6G3XV75-F1
#
_cell.length_a   1.000
_cell.length_b   1.000
_cell.length_c   1.000
_cell.angle_alpha   90.00
_cell.angle_beta   90.00
_cell.angle_gamma   90.00
#
_symmetry.space_group_name_H-M   'P 1'
#
loop_
_entity.id
_entity.type
_entity.pdbx_description
1 polymer ?
#
loop_
_entity_poly.entity_id
_entity_poly.type
_entity_poly.pdbx_seq_one_letter_code
_entity_poly.pdbx_strand_id
1 'polypeptide(L)' 'SVVRTVVHDTSTGVHLSTGGRSVLEDVRVTGASGNGIVLAAGTDPVLRRCRVSRARGHGLFVTDRARGTF' A
#
# COMPACT_ATOMS: atom_id res chain seq x y z
N SER A 1 10.04 5.12 -6.48
CA SER A 1 9.77 5.25 -5.03
C SER A 1 8.71 6.33 -4.82
N VAL A 2 7.92 6.22 -3.76
CA VAL A 2 6.94 7.24 -3.35
C VAL A 2 7.30 7.67 -1.94
N VAL A 3 7.45 8.97 -1.71
CA VAL A 3 7.96 9.49 -0.44
C VAL A 3 7.11 10.65 0.07
N ARG A 4 6.88 10.73 1.39
CA ARG A 4 6.16 11.83 2.07
C ARG A 4 4.84 12.21 1.40
N THR A 5 4.00 11.22 1.15
CA THR A 5 2.76 11.36 0.38
C THR A 5 1.54 11.04 1.24
N VAL A 6 0.45 11.78 1.03
CA VAL A 6 -0.87 11.46 1.60
C VAL A 6 -1.80 11.02 0.47
N VAL A 7 -2.42 9.87 0.64
CA VAL A 7 -3.47 9.35 -0.24
C VAL A 7 -4.77 9.31 0.54
N HIS A 8 -5.83 9.92 0.02
CA HIS A 8 -7.11 9.98 0.70
C HIS A 8 -8.32 9.89 -0.24
N ASP A 9 -9.46 9.48 0.32
CA ASP A 9 -10.77 9.45 -0.35
C ASP A 9 -10.76 8.63 -1.66
N THR A 10 -10.26 7.40 -1.57
CA THR A 10 -10.06 6.48 -2.70
C THR A 10 -10.90 5.21 -2.55
N SER A 11 -11.09 4.44 -3.63
CA SER A 11 -11.57 3.06 -3.52
C SER A 11 -10.49 2.13 -2.99
N THR A 12 -9.28 2.20 -3.55
CA THR A 12 -8.07 1.56 -3.05
C THR A 12 -6.99 2.64 -2.91
N GLY A 13 -6.29 2.68 -1.77
CA GLY A 13 -5.30 3.72 -1.53
C GLY A 13 -4.06 3.58 -2.42
N VAL A 14 -3.27 2.53 -2.22
CA VAL A 14 -2.12 2.22 -3.08
C VAL A 14 -2.22 0.78 -3.57
N HIS A 15 -2.01 0.56 -4.86
CA HIS A 15 -1.98 -0.78 -5.44
C HIS A 15 -0.65 -0.99 -6.18
N LEU A 16 0.13 -1.96 -5.71
CA LEU A 16 1.35 -2.42 -6.37
C LEU A 16 1.08 -3.77 -7.03
N SER A 17 1.20 -3.81 -8.37
CA SER A 17 0.85 -4.98 -9.19
C SER A 17 1.88 -5.29 -10.28
N THR A 18 3.08 -4.72 -10.20
CA THR A 18 4.18 -5.03 -11.13
C THR A 18 5.47 -5.29 -10.35
N GLY A 19 6.29 -6.24 -10.81
CA GLY A 19 7.45 -6.78 -10.07
C GLY A 19 8.64 -5.83 -9.86
N GLY A 20 8.49 -4.52 -10.09
CA GLY A 20 9.54 -3.55 -9.82
C GLY A 20 9.78 -3.37 -8.31
N ARG A 21 11.05 -3.29 -7.90
CA ARG A 21 11.41 -2.92 -6.51
C ARG A 21 10.85 -1.53 -6.20
N SER A 22 9.82 -1.51 -5.37
CA SER A 22 9.13 -0.28 -4.98
C SER A 22 9.41 0.02 -3.51
N VAL A 23 9.66 1.29 -3.21
CA VAL A 23 9.82 1.78 -1.84
C VAL A 23 8.74 2.81 -1.57
N LEU A 24 7.99 2.63 -0.49
CA LEU A 24 7.10 3.64 0.07
C LEU A 24 7.68 4.14 1.38
N GLU A 25 7.91 5.44 1.48
CA GLU A 25 8.50 6.07 2.66
C GLU A 25 7.64 7.23 3.16
N ASP A 26 7.25 7.19 4.43
CA ASP A 26 6.39 8.22 5.04
C ASP A 26 5.08 8.43 4.25
N VAL A 27 4.46 7.35 3.80
CA VAL A 27 3.17 7.38 3.09
C VAL A 27 2.02 7.19 4.08
N ARG A 28 1.03 8.08 4.02
CA ARG A 28 -0.22 7.96 4.78
C ARG A 28 -1.39 7.69 3.85
N VAL A 29 -2.11 6.60 4.09
CA VAL A 29 -3.36 6.29 3.39
C VAL A 29 -4.52 6.46 4.35
N THR A 30 -5.56 7.19 3.96
CA THR A 30 -6.72 7.40 4.81
C THR A 30 -8.05 7.45 4.05
N GLY A 31 -9.14 6.92 4.63
CA GLY A 31 -10.46 7.05 4.01
C GLY A 31 -10.63 6.23 2.73
N ALA A 32 -9.93 5.09 2.61
CA ALA A 32 -10.16 4.15 1.52
C ALA A 32 -11.51 3.43 1.74
N SER A 33 -12.41 3.49 0.75
CA SER A 33 -13.70 2.78 0.80
C SER A 33 -13.56 1.27 0.62
N GLY A 34 -12.39 0.80 0.16
CA GLY A 34 -11.93 -0.58 0.15
C GLY A 34 -10.60 -0.74 0.90
N ASN A 35 -9.59 -1.34 0.26
CA ASN A 35 -8.29 -1.63 0.87
C ASN A 35 -7.37 -0.40 0.90
N GLY A 36 -6.55 -0.28 1.95
CA GLY A 36 -5.57 0.78 2.10
C GLY A 36 -4.38 0.63 1.15
N ILE A 37 -3.54 -0.37 1.41
CA ILE A 37 -2.42 -0.74 0.53
C ILE A 37 -2.61 -2.18 0.07
N VAL A 38 -2.50 -2.43 -1.23
CA VAL A 38 -2.57 -3.75 -1.85
C VAL A 38 -1.24 -4.10 -2.49
N LEU A 39 -0.68 -5.24 -2.10
CA LEU A 39 0.48 -5.87 -2.71
C LEU A 39 0.02 -7.13 -3.43
N ALA A 40 0.15 -7.17 -4.75
CA ALA A 40 -0.28 -8.28 -5.60
C ALA A 40 0.83 -8.66 -6.59
N ALA A 41 0.53 -9.61 -7.48
CA ALA A 41 1.35 -10.00 -8.63
C ALA A 41 2.84 -10.26 -8.31
N GLY A 42 3.12 -10.94 -7.19
CA GLY A 42 4.48 -11.29 -6.80
C GLY A 42 5.38 -10.10 -6.43
N THR A 43 4.81 -8.94 -6.10
CA THR A 43 5.56 -7.75 -5.66
C THR A 43 6.40 -8.03 -4.41
N ASP A 44 7.52 -7.32 -4.26
CA ASP A 44 8.39 -7.37 -3.07
C ASP A 44 8.88 -5.95 -2.71
N PRO A 45 8.00 -5.07 -2.17
CA PRO A 45 8.34 -3.70 -1.85
C PRO A 45 8.85 -3.53 -0.41
N VAL A 46 9.49 -2.39 -0.15
CA VAL A 46 9.81 -1.93 1.20
C VAL A 46 8.84 -0.81 1.59
N LEU A 47 8.04 -1.04 2.62
CA LEU A 47 7.19 -0.04 3.25
C LEU A 47 7.89 0.42 4.52
N ARG A 48 8.19 1.72 4.63
CA ARG A 48 8.82 2.30 5.82
C ARG A 48 8.03 3.51 6.29
N ARG A 49 7.74 3.55 7.59
CA ARG A 49 6.95 4.62 8.22
C ARG A 49 5.62 4.88 7.49
N CYS A 50 5.02 3.82 6.95
CA CYS A 50 3.73 3.88 6.28
C CYS A 50 2.61 3.72 7.31
N ARG A 51 1.53 4.49 7.16
CA ARG A 51 0.36 4.40 8.05
C ARG A 51 -0.90 4.33 7.22
N VAL A 52 -1.75 3.35 7.52
CA VAL A 52 -3.10 3.26 6.99
C VAL A 52 -4.10 3.48 8.12
N SER A 53 -5.09 4.32 7.90
CA SER A 53 -6.20 4.52 8.83
C SER A 53 -7.53 4.66 8.08
N ARG A 54 -8.64 4.35 8.75
CA ARG A 54 -9.99 4.52 8.17
C ARG A 54 -10.17 3.84 6.80
N ALA A 55 -9.52 2.71 6.56
CA ALA A 55 -9.85 1.82 5.44
C ALA A 55 -11.04 0.95 5.83
N ARG A 56 -12.02 0.79 4.94
CA ARG A 56 -13.17 -0.12 5.20
C ARG A 56 -12.83 -1.59 4.95
N GLY A 57 -11.87 -1.86 4.07
CA GLY A 57 -11.28 -3.18 3.85
C GLY A 57 -10.04 -3.40 4.71
N HIS A 58 -9.06 -4.12 4.18
CA HIS A 58 -7.79 -4.36 4.86
C HIS A 58 -6.91 -3.11 4.86
N GLY A 59 -6.19 -2.88 5.97
CA GLY A 59 -5.18 -1.81 6.04
C GLY A 59 -4.02 -2.06 5.07
N LEU A 60 -3.48 -3.28 5.11
CA LEU A 60 -2.51 -3.81 4.15
C LEU A 60 -3.02 -5.18 3.70
N PHE A 61 -3.18 -5.38 2.40
CA PHE A 61 -3.61 -6.63 1.79
C PHE A 61 -2.48 -7.20 0.93
N VAL A 62 -1.89 -8.31 1.37
CA VAL A 62 -0.82 -9.00 0.65
C VAL A 62 -1.41 -10.26 0.03
N THR A 63 -1.43 -10.33 -1.30
CA THR A 63 -2.06 -11.41 -2.09
C THR A 63 -1.17 -11.82 -3.25
N ASP A 64 -1.59 -12.84 -4.00
CA ASP A 64 -1.00 -13.21 -5.30
C ASP A 64 0.51 -13.36 -5.25
N ARG A 65 0.97 -14.14 -4.26
CA ARG A 65 2.39 -14.46 -4.06
C ARG A 65 3.27 -13.25 -3.73
N ALA A 66 2.69 -12.08 -3.45
CA ALA A 66 3.41 -10.90 -3.02
C ALA A 66 4.07 -11.13 -1.66
N ARG A 67 5.15 -10.37 -1.45
CA ARG A 67 5.98 -10.30 -0.27
C ARG A 67 6.21 -8.82 0.04
N GLY A 68 7.02 -8.54 1.05
CA GLY A 68 7.50 -7.21 1.32
C GLY A 68 8.12 -7.12 2.71
N THR A 69 8.79 -5.99 2.96
CA THR A 69 9.31 -5.63 4.27
C THR A 69 8.50 -4.46 4.80
N PHE A 70 7.90 -4.59 5.99
CA PHE A 70 7.01 -3.60 6.59
C PHE A 70 7.03 -3.66 8.12
#